data_AF-A0AAE1GJZ9-F1
#
_entry.id   AF-A0AAE1GJZ9-F1
#
_cell.length_a   1.000
_cell.length_b   1.000
_cell.length_c   1.000
_cell.angle_alpha   90.00
_cell.angle_beta   90.00
_cell.angle_gamma   90.00
#
_symmetry.space_group_name_H-M   'P 1'
#
loop_
_entity.id
_entity.type
_entity.pdbx_description
1 polymer ?
#
loop_
_entity_poly.entity_id
_entity_poly.type
_entity_poly.pdbx_seq_one_letter_code
_entity_poly.pdbx_strand_id
1 'polypeptide(L)'
;MSSFYHCSATDKNASFHHRLCPKEKDSWCFYNRALANGDTPKSHSEMKVHFELDDEGLNLVKQVYDTLTTDDMMMKCMRGKTQNPNESLHSRI
;
A
#
# COMPACT_ATOMS: atom_id res chain seq x y z
N MET A 1 5.10 1.89 1.60
CA MET A 1 4.53 1.53 2.92
C MET A 1 3.10 1.99 3.15
N SER A 2 2.67 3.17 2.67
CA SER A 2 1.29 3.66 2.83
C SER A 2 0.22 2.67 2.30
N SER A 3 0.44 2.08 1.12
CA SER A 3 -0.47 1.08 0.55
C SER A 3 -0.63 -0.17 1.41
N PHE A 4 0.46 -0.70 2.00
CA PHE A 4 0.39 -1.86 2.90
C PHE A 4 -0.51 -1.57 4.11
N TYR A 5 -0.27 -0.46 4.81
CA TYR A 5 -1.06 -0.10 5.98
C TYR A 5 -2.51 0.21 5.61
N HIS A 6 -2.74 0.92 4.51
CA HIS A 6 -4.08 1.20 4.02
C HIS A 6 -4.88 -0.08 3.73
N CYS A 7 -4.29 -1.03 3.00
CA CYS A 7 -4.99 -2.26 2.60
C CYS A 7 -5.23 -3.22 3.78
N SER A 8 -4.34 -3.24 4.78
CA SER A 8 -4.46 -4.07 5.99
C SER A 8 -5.25 -3.41 7.12
N ALA A 9 -5.91 -2.27 6.84
CA ALA A 9 -6.70 -1.56 7.82
C ALA A 9 -7.99 -2.33 8.16
N THR A 10 -8.30 -2.36 9.44
CA THR A 10 -9.53 -2.87 10.03
C THR A 10 -10.09 -1.80 10.97
N ASP A 11 -11.35 -1.94 11.39
CA ASP A 11 -11.94 -1.00 12.34
C ASP A 11 -11.17 -0.92 13.67
N LYS A 12 -10.47 -2.01 14.06
CA LYS A 12 -9.68 -2.07 15.31
C LYS A 12 -8.37 -1.28 15.23
N ASN A 13 -7.76 -1.18 14.04
CA ASN A 13 -6.42 -0.58 13.87
C ASN A 13 -6.43 0.67 12.96
N ALA A 14 -7.62 1.16 12.57
CA ALA A 14 -7.82 2.18 11.56
C ALA A 14 -7.01 3.47 11.79
N SER A 15 -6.97 3.96 13.04
CA SER A 15 -6.26 5.20 13.39
C SER A 15 -4.75 5.13 13.10
N PHE A 16 -4.14 3.96 13.33
CA PHE A 16 -2.73 3.74 13.02
C PHE A 16 -2.52 3.45 11.53
N HIS A 17 -3.38 2.62 10.93
CA HIS A 17 -3.19 2.15 9.55
C HIS A 17 -3.43 3.24 8.50
N HIS A 18 -4.30 4.22 8.78
CA HIS A 18 -4.53 5.36 7.87
C HIS A 18 -3.61 6.55 8.11
N ARG A 19 -2.64 6.46 9.04
CA ARG A 19 -1.74 7.59 9.40
C ARG A 19 -0.87 8.09 8.24
N LEU A 20 -0.59 7.21 7.28
CA LEU A 20 0.22 7.50 6.08
C LEU A 20 -0.63 7.86 4.85
N CYS A 21 -1.95 7.89 4.97
CA CYS A 21 -2.84 8.32 3.92
C CYS A 21 -2.97 9.86 3.92
N PRO A 22 -3.32 10.50 2.78
CA PRO A 22 -3.62 11.93 2.75
C PRO A 22 -4.76 12.27 3.70
N LYS A 23 -4.70 13.46 4.32
CA LYS A 23 -5.64 13.91 5.36
C LYS A 23 -6.67 14.94 4.88
N GLU A 24 -6.56 15.33 3.62
CA GLU A 24 -7.40 16.36 3.03
C GLU A 24 -8.82 15.83 2.73
N LYS A 25 -9.77 16.76 2.53
CA LYS A 25 -11.18 16.42 2.22
C LYS A 25 -11.36 15.71 0.88
N ASP A 26 -10.42 15.87 -0.04
CA ASP A 26 -10.35 15.19 -1.33
C ASP A 26 -9.49 13.91 -1.29
N SER A 27 -9.10 13.46 -0.09
CA SER A 27 -8.33 12.22 0.07
C SER A 27 -9.04 11.02 -0.54
N TRP A 28 -8.28 10.22 -1.28
CA TRP A 28 -8.73 8.92 -1.78
C TRP A 28 -9.01 7.93 -0.63
N CYS A 29 -8.39 8.14 0.54
CA CYS A 29 -8.64 7.33 1.73
C CYS A 29 -9.98 7.70 2.35
N PHE A 30 -10.94 6.78 2.32
CA PHE A 30 -12.28 7.02 2.84
C PHE A 30 -12.28 7.40 4.33
N TYR A 31 -11.39 6.79 5.12
CA TYR A 31 -11.30 7.01 6.57
C TYR A 31 -10.86 8.43 6.88
N ASN A 32 -9.73 8.87 6.33
CA ASN A 32 -9.23 10.22 6.56
C ASN A 32 -10.13 11.30 5.95
N ARG A 33 -10.75 11.03 4.80
CA ARG A 33 -11.72 11.93 4.19
C ARG A 33 -12.94 12.15 5.08
N ALA A 34 -13.49 11.10 5.70
CA ALA A 34 -14.60 11.22 6.65
C ALA A 34 -14.18 12.10 7.84
N LEU A 35 -13.00 11.83 8.43
CA LEU A 35 -12.47 12.65 9.52
C LEU A 35 -12.29 14.13 9.12
N ALA A 36 -11.77 14.40 7.92
CA ALA A 36 -11.57 15.76 7.42
C ALA A 36 -12.90 16.52 7.20
N ASN A 37 -13.98 15.80 6.92
CA ASN A 37 -15.33 16.35 6.78
C ASN A 37 -16.07 16.48 8.12
N GLY A 38 -15.55 15.91 9.21
CA GLY A 38 -16.23 15.83 10.49
C GLY A 38 -17.27 14.70 10.58
N ASP A 39 -17.23 13.76 9.62
CA ASP A 39 -18.12 12.60 9.57
C ASP A 39 -17.50 11.39 10.30
N THR A 40 -18.35 10.45 10.71
CA THR A 40 -17.90 9.15 11.20
C THR A 40 -17.47 8.26 10.03
N PRO A 41 -16.24 7.72 10.02
CA PRO A 41 -15.82 6.76 9.00
C PRO A 41 -16.72 5.52 8.98
N LYS A 42 -17.03 5.04 7.77
CA LYS A 42 -17.76 3.76 7.58
C LYS A 42 -16.94 2.57 8.08
N SER A 43 -17.60 1.46 8.37
CA SER A 43 -16.89 0.22 8.73
C SER A 43 -16.05 -0.28 7.55
N HIS A 44 -14.86 -0.80 7.84
CA HIS A 44 -14.03 -1.49 6.84
C HIS A 44 -14.72 -2.73 6.28
N SER A 45 -15.69 -3.32 6.99
CA SER A 45 -16.50 -4.45 6.50
C SER A 45 -17.42 -4.10 5.32
N GLU A 46 -17.68 -2.81 5.09
CA GLU A 46 -18.49 -2.34 3.94
C GLU A 46 -17.66 -2.14 2.66
N MET A 47 -16.33 -2.27 2.74
CA MET A 47 -15.44 -2.06 1.60
C MET A 47 -15.50 -3.24 0.64
N LYS A 48 -15.43 -3.01 -0.68
CA LYS A 48 -15.46 -4.11 -1.66
C LYS A 48 -14.16 -4.91 -1.74
N VAL A 49 -13.06 -4.33 -1.25
CA VAL A 49 -11.72 -4.91 -1.31
C VAL A 49 -11.27 -5.07 0.14
N HIS A 50 -11.17 -6.33 0.57
CA HIS A 50 -10.60 -6.68 1.87
C HIS A 50 -9.31 -7.44 1.66
N PHE A 51 -8.25 -6.99 2.32
CA PHE A 51 -6.99 -7.72 2.37
C PHE A 51 -7.00 -8.59 3.63
N GLU A 52 -7.65 -9.74 3.54
CA GLU A 52 -7.81 -10.68 4.66
C GLU A 52 -6.65 -11.67 4.66
N LEU A 53 -5.61 -11.33 5.40
CA LEU A 53 -4.56 -12.25 5.81
C LEU A 53 -4.52 -12.28 7.34
N ASP A 54 -4.08 -13.40 7.90
CA ASP A 54 -3.72 -13.47 9.31
C ASP A 54 -2.45 -12.65 9.59
N ASP A 55 -2.11 -12.50 10.87
CA ASP A 55 -0.96 -11.69 11.28
C ASP A 55 0.36 -12.22 10.70
N GLU A 56 0.48 -13.54 10.51
CA GLU A 56 1.65 -14.17 9.89
C GLU A 56 1.75 -13.79 8.40
N GLY A 57 0.66 -13.94 7.64
CA GLY A 57 0.60 -13.55 6.24
C GLY A 57 0.84 -12.05 6.04
N LEU A 58 0.25 -11.20 6.89
CA LEU A 58 0.50 -9.76 6.89
C LEU A 58 1.97 -9.43 7.15
N ASN A 59 2.62 -10.14 8.09
CA ASN A 59 4.03 -9.94 8.38
C ASN A 59 4.93 -10.36 7.21
N LEU A 60 4.63 -11.45 6.51
CA LEU A 60 5.35 -11.86 5.30
C LEU A 60 5.21 -10.81 4.18
N VAL A 61 4.00 -10.32 3.94
CA VAL A 61 3.76 -9.25 2.95
C VAL A 61 4.51 -7.98 3.36
N LYS A 62 4.52 -7.63 4.65
CA LYS A 62 5.27 -6.47 5.15
C LYS A 62 6.77 -6.60 4.87
N GLN A 63 7.37 -7.77 5.08
CA GLN A 63 8.78 -8.00 4.78
C GLN A 63 9.11 -7.80 3.29
N VAL A 64 8.20 -8.18 2.39
CA VAL A 64 8.33 -7.89 0.96
C VAL A 64 8.31 -6.38 0.72
N TYR A 65 7.35 -5.66 1.32
CA TYR A 65 7.31 -4.19 1.24
C TYR A 65 8.61 -3.56 1.75
N ASP A 66 9.08 -3.96 2.93
CA ASP A 66 10.32 -3.43 3.53
C ASP A 66 11.50 -3.64 2.58
N THR A 67 11.66 -4.87 2.06
CA THR A 67 12.74 -5.24 1.12
C THR A 67 12.70 -4.40 -0.15
N LEU A 68 11.52 -4.24 -0.75
CA LEU A 68 11.32 -3.47 -1.99
C LEU A 68 11.50 -1.95 -1.79
N THR A 69 11.41 -1.47 -0.55
CA THR A 69 11.63 -0.06 -0.21
C THR A 69 13.03 0.25 0.32
N THR A 70 13.97 -0.71 0.24
CA THR A 70 15.37 -0.46 0.58
C THR A 70 16.05 0.45 -0.45
N ASP A 71 17.05 1.22 0.00
CA ASP A 71 17.86 2.08 -0.88
C ASP A 71 18.59 1.26 -1.95
N ASP A 72 19.03 0.04 -1.64
CA ASP A 72 19.65 -0.87 -2.61
C ASP A 72 18.69 -1.22 -3.77
N MET A 73 17.43 -1.54 -3.45
CA MET A 73 16.42 -1.78 -4.48
C MET A 73 16.12 -0.52 -5.27
N MET A 74 16.01 0.64 -4.61
CA MET A 74 15.81 1.92 -5.31
C MET A 74 16.97 2.22 -6.27
N MET A 75 18.21 2.06 -5.85
CA MET A 75 19.41 2.28 -6.67
C MET A 75 19.44 1.40 -7.93
N LYS A 76 18.93 0.16 -7.85
CA LYS A 76 18.78 -0.72 -9.02
C LYS A 76 17.78 -0.16 -10.03
N CYS A 77 16.66 0.39 -9.56
CA CYS A 77 15.64 1.00 -10.40
C CYS A 77 16.09 2.32 -11.07
N MET A 78 16.95 3.10 -10.40
CA MET A 78 17.45 4.39 -10.92
C MET A 78 18.28 4.28 -12.19
N ARG A 79 18.82 3.09 -12.51
CA ARG A 79 19.66 2.89 -13.70
C ARG A 79 18.87 2.88 -15.01
N GLY A 80 17.53 2.86 -14.95
CA GLY A 80 16.66 2.86 -16.13
C GLY A 80 16.83 1.63 -17.05
N LYS A 81 17.46 0.56 -16.55
CA LYS A 81 17.63 -0.69 -17.28
C LYS A 81 16.41 -1.57 -17.04
N THR A 82 15.89 -2.19 -18.10
CA THR A 82 14.83 -3.20 -17.99
C THR A 82 15.33 -4.35 -17.11
N GLN A 83 14.48 -4.86 -16.22
CA GLN A 83 14.87 -5.88 -15.24
C GLN A 83 15.24 -7.24 -15.87
N ASN A 84 14.98 -7.42 -17.16
CA ASN A 84 15.39 -8.61 -17.89
C ASN A 84 15.69 -8.30 -19.36
N PRO A 85 16.95 -8.44 -19.84
CA PRO A 85 17.25 -8.37 -21.28
C PRO A 85 16.48 -9.42 -22.10
N ASN A 86 16.09 -10.54 -21.48
CA ASN A 86 15.34 -11.62 -22.13
C ASN A 86 13.83 -11.31 -22.26
N GLU A 87 13.33 -10.23 -21.67
CA GLU A 87 11.96 -9.72 -21.85
C GLU A 87 11.89 -8.53 -22.81
N SER A 88 13.03 -8.11 -23.35
CA SER A 88 13.07 -7.15 -24.44
C SER A 88 12.51 -7.81 -25.71
N LEU A 89 11.42 -7.29 -26.27
CA LEU A 89 10.94 -7.71 -27.59
C LEU A 89 12.04 -7.56 -28.66
N HIS A 90 13.00 -6.62 -28.45
CA HIS A 90 14.16 -6.42 -29.32
C HIS A 90 15.26 -7.50 -29.18
N SER A 91 15.19 -8.42 -28.21
CA SER A 91 16.10 -9.59 -28.17
C SER A 91 15.55 -10.79 -28.95
N ARG A 92 14.34 -10.67 -29.49
CA ARG A 92 13.61 -11.69 -30.26
C ARG A 92 13.44 -11.33 -31.74
N ILE A 93 14.00 -10.19 -32.19
CA ILE A 93 13.97 -9.71 -33.58
C ILE A 93 15.39 -9.61 -34.11
#